data_AF-A0AAW2RNT8-F1
#
_entry.id   AF-A0AAW2RNT8-F1
#
_cell.length_a   1.000
_cell.length_b   1.000
_cell.length_c   1.000
_cell.angle_alpha   90.00
_cell.angle_beta   90.00
_cell.angle_gamma   90.00
#
_symmetry.space_group_name_H-M   'P 1'
#
loop_
_entity.id
_entity.type
_entity.pdbx_description
1 polymer ?
#
loop_
_entity_poly.entity_id
_entity_poly.type
_entity_poly.pdbx_seq_one_letter_code
_entity_poly.pdbx_strand_id
1 'polypeptide(L)'
;MLLKQTLGKSDTSGRLVKWATGLSEYDIVYLPRTTIEAQTLANFVSKMAGASIEDTSKVEKWLLHVDGSSTTQGSGACIVISSPYGEDLEFSVKFKFKASNNEVQYEALVIGMRMTYK
;
A
#
# COMPACT_ATOMS: atom_id res chain seq x y z
N MET A 1 18.17 -26.56 -7.40
CA MET A 1 18.35 -27.35 -6.15
C MET A 1 18.62 -26.47 -4.90
N LEU A 2 18.88 -25.16 -5.03
CA LEU A 2 19.28 -24.28 -3.91
C LEU A 2 18.12 -23.65 -3.10
N LEU A 3 16.91 -23.52 -3.68
CA LEU A 3 15.75 -22.91 -2.99
C LEU A 3 15.14 -23.78 -1.88
N LYS A 4 15.34 -25.11 -1.92
CA LYS A 4 14.76 -26.01 -0.92
C LYS A 4 15.50 -25.98 0.43
N GLN A 5 16.77 -25.60 0.45
CA GLN A 5 17.57 -25.60 1.68
C GLN A 5 17.31 -24.38 2.58
N THR A 6 16.86 -23.26 2.02
CA THR A 6 16.53 -22.04 2.80
C THR A 6 15.14 -22.09 3.44
N LEU A 7 14.22 -22.88 2.88
CA LEU A 7 12.87 -23.07 3.42
C LEU A 7 12.80 -24.07 4.60
N GLY A 8 13.87 -24.81 4.86
CA GLY A 8 13.94 -25.79 5.95
C GLY A 8 14.25 -25.21 7.33
N LYS A 9 14.48 -23.89 7.44
CA LYS A 9 14.65 -23.21 8.73
C LYS A 9 13.27 -22.77 9.22
N SER A 10 12.83 -23.32 10.35
CA SER A 10 11.48 -23.22 10.92
C SER A 10 11.08 -21.81 11.44
N ASP A 11 11.58 -20.74 10.82
CA ASP A 11 11.25 -19.36 11.16
C ASP A 11 10.97 -18.49 9.91
N THR A 12 10.63 -19.12 8.78
CA THR A 12 10.25 -18.41 7.56
C THR A 12 8.78 -18.01 7.63
N SER A 13 8.52 -16.69 7.75
CA SER A 13 7.17 -16.11 7.63
C SER A 13 6.42 -16.67 6.41
N GLY A 14 5.12 -16.94 6.53
CA GLY A 14 4.30 -17.42 5.41
C GLY A 14 4.35 -16.54 4.15
N ARG A 15 4.74 -15.26 4.30
CA ARG A 15 5.03 -14.36 3.17
C ARG A 15 6.24 -14.83 2.36
N LEU A 16 7.33 -15.24 3.00
CA LEU A 16 8.52 -15.74 2.32
C LEU A 16 8.23 -17.01 1.53
N VAL A 17 7.41 -17.91 2.08
CA VAL A 17 6.95 -19.11 1.39
C VAL A 17 6.15 -18.75 0.14
N LYS A 18 5.22 -17.79 0.25
CA LYS A 18 4.42 -17.32 -0.89
C LYS A 18 5.29 -16.74 -2.01
N TRP A 19 6.29 -15.92 -1.65
CA TRP A 19 7.25 -15.38 -2.61
C TRP A 19 8.13 -16.49 -3.22
N ALA A 20 8.63 -17.42 -2.41
CA ALA A 20 9.44 -18.53 -2.90
C ALA A 20 8.67 -19.41 -3.91
N THR A 21 7.39 -19.67 -3.66
CA THR A 21 6.53 -20.41 -4.59
C THR A 21 6.34 -19.65 -5.90
N GLY A 22 5.94 -18.37 -5.84
CA GLY A 22 5.72 -17.58 -7.06
C GLY A 22 6.99 -17.33 -7.88
N LEU A 23 8.15 -17.24 -7.22
CA LEU A 23 9.44 -17.05 -7.89
C LEU A 23 10.04 -18.36 -8.42
N SER A 24 9.55 -19.52 -7.96
CA SER A 24 10.06 -20.82 -8.40
C SER A 24 9.73 -21.18 -9.85
N GLU A 25 8.75 -20.49 -10.45
CA GLU A 25 8.37 -20.65 -11.85
C GLU A 25 9.36 -19.98 -12.82
N TYR A 26 10.22 -19.09 -12.31
CA TYR A 26 11.18 -18.34 -13.11
C TYR A 26 12.59 -18.89 -12.90
N ASP A 27 13.37 -18.99 -13.98
CA ASP A 27 14.78 -19.34 -13.91
C ASP A 27 15.59 -18.10 -13.49
N ILE A 28 15.73 -17.90 -12.19
CA ILE A 28 16.38 -16.72 -11.62
C ILE A 28 17.88 -17.02 -11.44
N VAL A 29 18.70 -16.36 -12.26
CA VAL A 29 20.16 -16.35 -12.11
C VAL A 29 20.57 -15.16 -11.26
N TYR A 30 21.21 -15.41 -10.12
CA TYR A 30 21.77 -14.35 -9.30
C TYR A 30 23.10 -13.88 -9.87
N LEU A 31 23.18 -12.61 -10.25
CA LEU A 31 24.43 -11.96 -10.67
C LEU A 31 25.00 -11.15 -9.50
N PRO A 32 26.32 -11.21 -9.23
CA PRO A 32 26.96 -10.39 -8.21
C PRO A 32 26.71 -8.91 -8.46
N ARG A 33 26.36 -8.17 -7.41
CA ARG A 33 25.93 -6.77 -7.48
C ARG A 33 27.08 -5.87 -7.95
N THR A 34 27.06 -5.45 -9.21
CA THR A 34 27.69 -4.19 -9.64
C THR A 34 26.81 -3.04 -9.15
N THR A 35 27.41 -1.87 -8.87
CA THR A 35 26.69 -0.68 -8.40
C THR A 35 25.43 -0.47 -9.24
N ILE A 36 24.26 -0.56 -8.62
CA ILE A 36 23.00 -0.22 -9.27
C ILE A 36 22.98 1.30 -9.34
N GLU A 37 23.15 1.86 -10.53
CA GLU A 37 22.97 3.28 -10.74
C GLU A 37 21.54 3.63 -10.30
N ALA A 38 21.41 4.49 -9.29
CA ALA A 38 20.11 4.89 -8.75
C ALA A 38 19.16 5.41 -9.85
N GLN A 39 19.73 5.93 -10.94
CA GLN A 39 19.02 6.35 -12.15
C GLN A 39 18.28 5.20 -12.85
N THR A 40 18.83 3.99 -12.93
CA THR A 40 18.16 2.86 -13.58
C THR A 40 16.92 2.44 -12.79
N LEU A 41 17.00 2.46 -11.46
CA LEU A 41 15.86 2.20 -10.59
C LEU A 41 14.81 3.30 -10.70
N ALA A 42 15.22 4.57 -10.68
CA ALA A 42 14.33 5.71 -10.86
C ALA A 42 13.62 5.67 -12.22
N ASN A 43 14.34 5.34 -13.30
CA ASN A 43 13.79 5.20 -14.64
C ASN A 43 12.84 4.00 -14.73
N PHE A 44 13.10 2.89 -14.03
CA PHE A 44 12.18 1.75 -13.97
C PHE A 44 10.87 2.12 -13.25
N VAL A 45 10.98 2.78 -12.08
CA VAL A 45 9.82 3.27 -11.33
C VAL A 45 9.05 4.31 -12.15
N SER A 46 9.75 5.23 -12.81
CA SER A 46 9.14 6.25 -13.68
C SER A 46 8.48 5.64 -14.92
N LYS A 47 9.07 4.62 -15.54
CA LYS A 47 8.47 3.89 -16.66
C LYS A 47 7.23 3.10 -16.24
N MET A 48 7.24 2.51 -15.05
CA MET A 48 6.03 1.89 -14.48
C MET A 48 4.96 2.92 -14.11
N ALA A 49 5.36 4.06 -13.55
CA ALA A 49 4.43 5.14 -13.19
C ALA A 49 3.87 5.86 -14.42
N GLY A 50 4.69 6.04 -15.47
CA GLY A 50 4.34 6.71 -16.71
C GLY A 50 3.29 5.96 -17.53
N ALA A 51 3.21 4.63 -17.40
CA ALA A 51 2.12 3.84 -17.98
C ALA A 51 0.73 4.15 -17.34
N SER A 52 0.69 4.91 -16.24
CA SER A 52 -0.54 5.30 -15.54
C SER A 52 -0.86 6.80 -15.65
N ILE A 53 -0.07 7.60 -16.38
CA ILE A 53 -0.25 9.06 -16.46
C ILE A 53 -0.27 9.50 -17.94
N GLU A 54 -1.12 8.86 -18.73
CA GLU A 54 -1.58 9.42 -20.00
C GLU A 54 -3.11 9.57 -19.89
N ASP A 55 -3.58 10.82 -19.95
CA ASP A 55 -4.98 11.27 -20.00
C ASP A 55 -5.92 10.92 -18.83
N THR A 56 -5.77 11.62 -17.69
CA THR A 56 -6.88 11.76 -16.71
C THR A 56 -7.75 13.00 -16.98
N SER A 57 -7.80 13.50 -18.22
CA SER A 57 -8.57 14.70 -18.57
C SER A 57 -10.09 14.49 -18.65
N LYS A 58 -10.58 13.24 -18.47
CA LYS A 58 -12.01 12.88 -18.44
C LYS A 58 -12.38 11.78 -17.44
N VAL A 59 -11.56 11.54 -16.42
CA VAL A 59 -11.95 10.61 -15.34
C VAL A 59 -12.58 11.43 -14.23
N GLU A 60 -13.87 11.20 -13.99
CA GLU A 60 -14.62 11.68 -12.83
C GLU A 60 -13.92 11.20 -11.55
N LYS A 61 -13.00 12.02 -11.04
CA LYS A 61 -12.11 11.64 -9.95
C LYS A 61 -12.76 11.97 -8.61
N TRP A 62 -13.00 10.94 -7.81
CA TRP A 62 -13.36 11.08 -6.40
C TRP A 62 -12.12 11.43 -5.58
N LEU A 63 -12.26 12.38 -4.66
CA LEU A 63 -11.19 12.81 -3.76
C LEU A 63 -11.46 12.27 -2.35
N LEU A 64 -10.49 11.54 -1.80
CA LEU A 64 -10.57 10.96 -0.47
C LEU A 64 -9.63 11.72 0.47
N HIS A 65 -10.21 12.36 1.48
CA HIS A 65 -9.49 12.96 2.60
C HIS A 65 -9.65 12.07 3.83
N VAL A 66 -8.56 11.83 4.54
CA VAL A 66 -8.56 11.06 5.77
C VAL A 66 -7.76 11.79 6.84
N ASP A 67 -8.30 11.81 8.05
CA ASP A 67 -7.60 12.29 9.24
C ASP A 67 -7.84 11.33 10.40
N GLY A 68 -6.87 11.26 11.31
CA GLY A 68 -6.84 10.32 12.41
C GLY A 68 -6.21 10.93 13.64
N SER A 69 -6.89 10.82 14.78
CA SER A 69 -6.38 11.28 16.06
C SER A 69 -6.51 10.21 17.14
N SER A 70 -5.47 10.13 17.98
CA SER A 70 -5.48 9.31 19.19
C SER A 70 -5.18 10.15 20.42
N THR A 71 -5.93 9.87 21.49
CA THR A 71 -5.77 10.49 22.80
C THR A 71 -5.76 9.43 23.89
N THR A 72 -5.48 9.83 25.12
CA THR A 72 -5.55 8.93 26.29
C THR A 72 -6.97 8.39 26.53
N GLN A 73 -8.01 9.08 26.07
CA GLN A 73 -9.41 8.67 26.19
C GLN A 73 -9.87 7.73 25.06
N GLY A 74 -9.12 7.65 23.96
CA GLY A 74 -9.44 6.81 22.82
C GLY A 74 -8.97 7.39 21.51
N SER A 75 -9.28 6.68 20.43
CA SER A 75 -8.85 6.99 19.07
C SER A 75 -10.02 6.99 18.10
N GLY A 76 -9.87 7.75 17.02
CA GLY A 76 -10.85 7.79 15.96
C GLY A 76 -10.34 8.49 14.71
N ALA A 77 -11.09 8.34 13.64
CA ALA A 77 -10.77 8.86 12.31
C ALA A 77 -11.93 9.67 11.75
N CYS A 78 -11.60 10.66 10.94
CA CYS A 78 -12.52 11.36 10.05
C CYS A 78 -12.17 11.01 8.60
N ILE A 79 -13.18 10.78 7.77
CA ILE A 79 -13.04 10.43 6.37
C ILE A 79 -14.01 11.30 5.58
N VAL A 80 -13.53 12.03 4.59
CA VAL A 80 -14.36 12.82 3.68
C VAL A 80 -14.14 12.33 2.26
N ILE A 81 -15.23 11.98 1.58
CA ILE A 81 -15.22 11.56 0.18
C ILE A 81 -15.93 12.64 -0.62
N SER A 82 -15.17 13.38 -1.43
CA SER A 82 -15.68 14.42 -2.30
C SER A 82 -15.90 13.87 -3.71
N SER A 83 -17.13 13.99 -4.19
CA SER A 83 -17.50 13.62 -5.55
C SER A 83 -16.97 14.67 -6.54
N PRO A 84 -16.73 14.27 -7.80
CA PRO A 84 -16.38 15.21 -8.87
C PRO A 84 -17.50 16.23 -9.18
N TYR A 85 -18.70 16.03 -8.64
CA TYR A 85 -19.85 16.91 -8.81
C TYR A 85 -20.02 17.92 -7.66
N GLY A 86 -19.14 17.89 -6.66
CA GLY A 86 -19.13 18.83 -5.54
C GLY A 86 -19.92 18.41 -4.30
N GLU A 87 -20.42 17.17 -4.26
CA GLU A 87 -21.03 16.57 -3.06
C GLU A 87 -19.96 15.95 -2.15
N ASP A 88 -20.05 16.19 -0.84
CA ASP A 88 -19.15 15.63 0.16
C ASP A 88 -19.89 14.62 1.07
N LEU A 89 -19.27 13.46 1.27
CA LEU A 89 -19.71 12.45 2.24
C LEU A 89 -18.71 12.38 3.39
N GLU A 90 -19.14 12.75 4.60
CA GLU A 90 -18.32 12.73 5.80
C GLU A 90 -18.66 11.53 6.70
N PHE A 91 -17.62 10.84 7.16
CA PHE A 91 -17.73 9.72 8.08
C PHE A 91 -16.79 9.93 9.27
N SER A 92 -17.30 9.61 10.46
CA SER A 92 -16.48 9.55 11.68
C SER A 92 -16.49 8.13 12.22
N VAL A 93 -15.29 7.60 12.49
CA VAL A 93 -15.09 6.24 12.98
C VAL A 93 -14.39 6.30 14.32
N LYS A 94 -15.01 5.74 15.35
CA LYS A 94 -14.36 5.55 16.66
C LYS A 94 -13.74 4.16 16.73
N PHE A 95 -12.45 4.08 17.00
CA PHE A 95 -11.77 2.81 17.15
C PHE A 95 -12.00 2.23 18.55
N LYS A 96 -12.21 0.91 18.60
CA LYS A 96 -12.40 0.15 19.85
C LYS A 96 -11.09 -0.38 20.44
N PHE A 97 -9.97 -0.03 19.81
CA PHE A 97 -8.62 -0.41 20.23
C PHE A 97 -7.80 0.85 20.49
N LYS A 98 -6.81 0.75 21.39
CA LYS A 98 -5.81 1.80 21.54
C LYS A 98 -4.86 1.77 20.35
N ALA A 99 -4.53 2.93 19.83
CA ALA A 99 -3.61 3.13 18.73
C ALA A 99 -2.82 4.42 18.96
N SER A 100 -1.64 4.55 18.40
CA SER A 100 -0.89 5.80 18.27
C SER A 100 -1.50 6.70 17.18
N ASN A 101 -1.16 7.99 17.14
CA ASN A 101 -1.65 8.90 16.08
C ASN A 101 -1.34 8.37 14.68
N ASN A 102 -0.13 7.84 14.48
CA ASN A 102 0.28 7.28 13.20
C ASN A 102 -0.58 6.06 12.82
N GLU A 103 -0.80 5.13 13.75
CA GLU A 103 -1.66 3.97 13.51
C GLU A 103 -3.09 4.38 13.16
N VAL A 104 -3.66 5.38 13.85
CA VAL A 104 -5.01 5.88 13.56
C VAL A 104 -5.10 6.49 12.17
N GLN A 105 -4.09 7.26 11.72
CA GLN A 105 -4.05 7.81 10.37
C GLN A 105 -3.96 6.71 9.30
N TYR A 106 -3.14 5.68 9.53
CA TYR A 106 -3.05 4.54 8.61
C TYR A 106 -4.36 3.75 8.54
N GLU A 107 -5.01 3.51 9.68
CA GLU A 107 -6.32 2.85 9.73
C GLU A 107 -7.40 3.70 9.05
N ALA A 108 -7.39 5.03 9.24
CA ALA A 108 -8.27 5.96 8.54
C ALA A 108 -8.13 5.84 7.02
N LEU A 109 -6.90 5.81 6.51
CA LEU A 109 -6.61 5.64 5.08
C LEU A 109 -7.12 4.30 4.55
N VAL A 110 -6.85 3.21 5.26
CA VAL A 110 -7.30 1.86 4.86
C VAL A 110 -8.81 1.77 4.80
N ILE A 111 -9.52 2.34 5.80
CA ILE A 111 -10.97 2.37 5.82
C ILE A 111 -11.52 3.23 4.68
N GLY A 112 -10.95 4.42 4.47
CA GLY A 112 -11.33 5.30 3.37
C GLY A 112 -11.20 4.61 2.01
N MET A 113 -10.08 3.91 1.77
CA MET A 113 -9.88 3.13 0.53
C MET A 113 -10.89 1.99 0.38
N ARG A 114 -11.27 1.32 1.48
CA ARG A 114 -12.30 0.26 1.44
C ARG A 114 -13.70 0.82 1.17
N MET A 115 -13.97 2.06 1.55
CA MET A 115 -15.24 2.72 1.27
C MET A 115 -15.35 3.14 -0.20
N THR A 116 -14.23 3.54 -0.81
CA THR A 116 -14.18 3.97 -2.22
C THR A 116 -13.96 2.83 -3.21
N TYR A 117 -13.43 1.69 -2.77
CA TYR A 117 -13.26 0.49 -3.59
C TYR A 117 -14.54 -0.36 -3.62
N LYS A 118 -15.43 -0.08 -4.57
CA LYS A 118 -16.58 -0.93 -4.90
C LYS A 118 -16.84 -0.98 -6.39
#